data_AF-A0A6C0HQR4-F1
#
_entry.id   AF-A0A6C0HQR4-F1
#
_cell.length_a   1.000
_cell.length_b   1.000
_cell.length_c   1.000
_cell.angle_alpha   90.00
_cell.angle_beta   90.00
_cell.angle_gamma   90.00
#
_symmetry.space_group_name_H-M   'P 1'
#
loop_
_entity.id
_entity.type
_entity.pdbx_description
1 polymer ?
#
loop_
_entity_poly.entity_id
_entity_poly.type
_entity_poly.pdbx_seq_one_letter_code
_entity_poly.pdbx_strand_id
1 'polypeptide(L)'
;MENPLKNKWCLWAHYPQDNDWSLDSYHKICDFENVNGTIAITETIPEGIIKNCMLFLMKDGILPIWEDTKNRNGGCFSYKINNKFVVDVWKDLSYVLVGNTISNDKNFVDAISGLTISPKKNFCIIKIWMENCDNQNPRVVTKEMKHLPHDGCIFKKHTPTY
;
A
#
# COMPACT_ATOMS: atom_id res chain seq x y z
N MET A 1 20.56 -5.15 17.89
CA MET A 1 19.46 -4.23 18.26
C MET A 1 18.28 -4.57 17.38
N GLU A 2 17.14 -4.89 17.99
CA GLU A 2 15.87 -4.92 17.27
C GLU A 2 15.47 -3.46 17.03
N ASN A 3 15.19 -3.11 15.78
CA ASN A 3 14.74 -1.77 15.40
C ASN A 3 13.21 -1.84 15.21
N PRO A 4 12.40 -1.65 16.27
CA PRO A 4 10.95 -1.79 16.19
C PRO A 4 10.32 -0.67 15.35
N LEU A 5 9.21 -0.99 14.68
CA LEU A 5 8.38 -0.04 13.97
C LEU A 5 7.31 0.53 14.92
N LYS A 6 6.75 1.69 14.57
CA LYS A 6 5.61 2.28 15.31
C LYS A 6 4.37 1.39 15.26
N ASN A 7 4.14 0.75 14.11
CA ASN A 7 2.98 -0.10 13.85
C ASN A 7 3.47 -1.50 13.45
N LYS A 8 2.70 -2.52 13.81
CA LYS A 8 2.80 -3.85 13.21
C LYS A 8 2.10 -3.83 11.85
N TRP A 9 2.67 -4.54 10.88
CA TRP A 9 2.21 -4.59 9.51
C TRP A 9 1.98 -6.02 9.06
N CYS A 10 1.05 -6.18 8.12
CA CYS A 10 0.67 -7.46 7.53
C CYS A 10 0.71 -7.34 6.00
N LEU A 11 1.41 -8.26 5.35
CA LEU A 11 1.40 -8.39 3.90
C LEU A 11 0.36 -9.44 3.49
N TRP A 12 -0.47 -9.10 2.51
CA TRP A 12 -1.48 -9.97 1.91
C TRP A 12 -1.27 -10.07 0.40
N ALA A 13 -1.78 -11.15 -0.19
CA ALA A 13 -1.88 -11.33 -1.62
C ALA A 13 -3.30 -11.71 -2.04
N HIS A 14 -3.70 -11.23 -3.21
CA HIS A 14 -4.85 -11.72 -3.95
C HIS A 14 -4.39 -12.09 -5.35
N TYR A 15 -4.69 -13.32 -5.77
CA TYR A 15 -4.10 -13.91 -6.97
C TYR A 15 -4.86 -13.49 -8.24
N PRO A 16 -4.17 -13.27 -9.37
CA PRO A 16 -4.79 -12.75 -10.59
C PRO A 16 -5.82 -13.69 -11.24
N GLN A 17 -5.74 -14.99 -10.96
CA GLN A 17 -6.69 -15.99 -11.44
C GLN A 17 -7.95 -16.09 -10.57
N ASP A 18 -7.94 -15.47 -9.39
CA ASP A 18 -9.08 -15.49 -8.50
C ASP A 18 -10.07 -14.39 -8.93
N ASN A 19 -11.34 -14.78 -9.08
CA ASN A 19 -12.42 -13.87 -9.43
C ASN A 19 -13.34 -13.61 -8.24
N ASP A 20 -13.10 -14.29 -7.12
CA ASP A 20 -13.78 -14.03 -5.87
C ASP A 20 -13.15 -12.81 -5.19
N TRP A 21 -13.93 -11.77 -4.95
CA TRP A 21 -13.48 -10.57 -4.25
C TRP A 21 -13.91 -10.56 -2.77
N SER A 22 -14.45 -11.69 -2.29
CA SER A 22 -14.68 -11.90 -0.86
C SER A 22 -13.36 -11.93 -0.10
N LEU A 23 -13.42 -11.79 1.23
CA LEU A 23 -12.23 -11.83 2.07
C LEU A 23 -11.48 -13.17 1.98
N ASP A 24 -12.16 -14.26 1.64
CA ASP A 24 -11.58 -15.60 1.62
C ASP A 24 -10.50 -15.78 0.54
N SER A 25 -10.52 -14.95 -0.51
CA SER A 25 -9.53 -14.93 -1.59
C SER A 25 -8.29 -14.06 -1.28
N TYR A 26 -8.26 -13.42 -0.10
CA TYR A 26 -7.13 -12.61 0.35
C TYR A 26 -6.29 -13.42 1.33
N HIS A 27 -5.09 -13.79 0.89
CA HIS A 27 -4.21 -14.64 1.67
C HIS A 27 -3.17 -13.82 2.40
N LYS A 28 -3.16 -13.93 3.72
CA LYS A 28 -2.11 -13.37 4.58
C LYS A 28 -0.79 -14.10 4.32
N ILE A 29 0.25 -13.35 3.94
CA ILE A 29 1.59 -13.88 3.70
C ILE A 29 2.41 -13.87 4.98
N CYS A 30 2.55 -12.71 5.63
CA CYS A 30 3.37 -12.58 6.83
C CYS A 30 3.01 -11.31 7.64
N ASP A 31 3.38 -11.36 8.92
CA ASP A 31 3.41 -10.21 9.82
C ASP A 31 4.84 -9.76 10.08
N PHE A 32 5.04 -8.47 10.30
CA PHE A 32 6.30 -7.93 10.78
C PHE A 32 6.10 -6.63 11.57
N GLU A 33 6.99 -6.38 12.51
CA GLU A 33 6.91 -5.23 13.43
C GLU A 33 8.27 -4.55 13.66
N ASN A 34 9.27 -4.90 12.87
CA ASN A 34 10.62 -4.33 12.95
C ASN A 34 11.22 -4.12 11.56
N VAL A 35 12.27 -3.31 11.51
CA VAL A 35 12.95 -2.93 10.26
C VAL A 35 13.53 -4.15 9.55
N ASN A 36 14.07 -5.12 10.29
CA ASN A 36 14.65 -6.33 9.68
C ASN A 36 13.58 -7.17 8.97
N GLY A 37 12.39 -7.32 9.57
CA GLY A 37 11.25 -7.98 8.95
C GLY A 37 10.76 -7.25 7.71
N THR A 38 10.80 -5.91 7.73
CA THR A 38 10.49 -5.10 6.54
C THR A 38 11.48 -5.37 5.42
N ILE A 39 12.78 -5.30 5.69
CA ILE A 39 13.83 -5.56 4.68
C ILE A 39 13.72 -7.00 4.19
N ALA A 40 13.53 -7.96 5.09
CA ALA A 40 13.39 -9.36 4.71
C ALA A 40 12.25 -9.54 3.70
N ILE A 41 11.07 -8.96 3.95
CA ILE A 41 9.94 -9.14 3.04
C ILE A 41 10.10 -8.38 1.72
N THR A 42 10.61 -7.13 1.74
CA THR A 42 10.76 -6.32 0.53
C THR A 42 11.87 -6.81 -0.39
N GLU A 43 12.92 -7.43 0.15
CA GLU A 43 14.04 -7.97 -0.63
C GLU A 43 13.82 -9.41 -1.11
N THR A 44 12.93 -10.17 -0.47
CA THR A 44 12.72 -11.60 -0.79
C THR A 44 11.56 -11.89 -1.72
N ILE A 45 10.56 -10.99 -1.82
CA ILE A 45 9.44 -11.19 -2.76
C ILE A 45 9.98 -11.15 -4.19
N PRO A 46 9.74 -12.21 -4.99
CA PRO A 46 10.17 -12.21 -6.39
C PRO A 46 9.50 -11.09 -7.18
N GLU A 47 10.24 -10.45 -8.09
CA GLU A 47 9.68 -9.39 -8.94
C GLU A 47 8.43 -9.84 -9.71
N GLY A 48 8.40 -11.12 -10.11
CA GLY A 48 7.24 -11.70 -10.79
C GLY A 48 5.97 -11.68 -9.95
N ILE A 49 6.07 -11.78 -8.63
CA ILE A 49 4.92 -11.66 -7.73
C ILE A 49 4.47 -10.20 -7.66
N ILE A 50 5.40 -9.25 -7.48
CA ILE A 50 5.09 -7.81 -7.45
C ILE A 50 4.42 -7.35 -8.76
N LYS A 51 4.88 -7.88 -9.90
CA LYS A 51 4.41 -7.50 -11.24
C LYS A 51 3.12 -8.20 -11.66
N ASN A 52 2.70 -9.30 -11.01
CA ASN A 52 1.58 -10.12 -11.48
C ASN A 52 0.51 -10.44 -10.43
N CYS A 53 0.78 -10.30 -9.14
CA CYS A 53 -0.19 -10.48 -8.06
C CYS A 53 -0.62 -9.14 -7.48
N MET A 54 -1.85 -9.07 -6.95
CA MET A 54 -2.23 -7.93 -6.12
C MET A 54 -1.64 -8.13 -4.74
N LEU A 55 -0.84 -7.18 -4.27
CA LEU A 55 -0.27 -7.21 -2.92
C LEU A 55 -0.84 -6.06 -2.09
N PHE A 56 -0.99 -6.30 -0.80
CA PHE A 56 -1.50 -5.32 0.15
C PHE A 56 -0.63 -5.33 1.40
N LEU A 57 0.00 -4.20 1.70
CA LEU A 57 0.72 -3.97 2.93
C LEU A 57 -0.16 -3.12 3.84
N MET A 58 -0.81 -3.75 4.82
CA MET A 58 -1.80 -3.12 5.69
C MET A 58 -1.27 -3.04 7.12
N LYS A 59 -1.69 -2.01 7.88
CA LYS A 59 -1.50 -2.03 9.33
C LYS A 59 -2.22 -3.24 9.93
N ASP A 60 -1.64 -3.82 10.97
CA ASP A 60 -2.23 -5.00 11.64
C ASP A 60 -3.66 -4.70 12.13
N GLY A 61 -4.54 -5.69 11.98
CA GLY A 61 -5.96 -5.55 12.30
C GLY A 61 -6.81 -4.81 11.26
N ILE A 62 -6.23 -4.33 10.15
CA ILE A 62 -6.99 -3.75 9.03
C ILE A 62 -6.98 -4.73 7.85
N LEU A 63 -8.17 -5.14 7.40
CA LEU A 63 -8.31 -6.04 6.27
C LEU A 63 -8.07 -5.31 4.93
N PRO A 64 -7.51 -6.00 3.91
CA PRO A 64 -7.20 -5.41 2.60
C PRO A 64 -8.45 -5.19 1.71
N ILE A 65 -9.59 -4.87 2.32
CA ILE A 65 -10.87 -4.62 1.66
C ILE A 65 -11.44 -3.26 2.05
N TRP A 66 -12.16 -2.65 1.13
CA TRP A 66 -12.82 -1.35 1.30
C TRP A 66 -14.02 -1.37 2.27
N GLU A 67 -14.63 -2.52 2.55
CA GLU A 67 -15.70 -2.67 3.55
C GLU A 67 -15.18 -2.66 4.99
N ASP A 68 -13.87 -2.86 5.20
CA ASP A 68 -13.27 -2.82 6.52
C ASP A 68 -13.64 -1.51 7.23
N THR A 69 -13.98 -1.60 8.52
CA THR A 69 -14.44 -0.46 9.31
C THR A 69 -13.48 0.73 9.30
N LYS A 70 -12.17 0.46 9.15
CA LYS A 70 -11.12 1.48 9.01
C LYS A 70 -10.99 2.03 7.60
N ASN A 71 -11.37 1.29 6.56
CA ASN A 71 -11.23 1.74 5.17
C ASN A 71 -12.50 2.37 4.59
N ARG A 72 -13.69 1.95 5.05
CA ARG A 72 -14.99 2.26 4.42
C ARG A 72 -15.36 3.74 4.33
N ASN A 73 -14.82 4.56 5.25
CA ASN A 73 -15.06 6.00 5.29
C ASN A 73 -13.94 6.82 4.64
N GLY A 74 -12.88 6.16 4.20
CA GLY A 74 -11.70 6.79 3.66
C GLY A 74 -11.66 6.79 2.13
N GLY A 75 -10.43 6.81 1.63
CA GLY A 75 -10.15 6.83 0.20
C GLY A 75 -8.72 6.41 -0.08
N CYS A 76 -8.27 6.63 -1.30
CA CYS A 76 -6.93 6.26 -1.70
C CYS A 76 -6.30 7.25 -2.68
N PHE A 77 -5.00 7.47 -2.53
CA PHE A 77 -4.16 8.15 -3.50
C PHE A 77 -3.68 7.13 -4.53
N SER A 78 -4.06 7.29 -5.79
CA SER A 78 -3.81 6.32 -6.86
C SER A 78 -2.71 6.81 -7.80
N TYR A 79 -1.68 5.99 -7.99
CA TYR A 79 -0.54 6.25 -8.86
C TYR A 79 -0.45 5.21 -9.96
N LYS A 80 -0.15 5.65 -11.18
CA LYS A 80 0.14 4.78 -12.32
C LYS A 80 1.66 4.67 -12.50
N ILE A 81 2.21 3.48 -12.28
CA ILE A 81 3.66 3.24 -12.30
C ILE A 81 4.01 2.29 -13.45
N ASN A 82 4.97 2.69 -14.29
CA ASN A 82 5.44 1.83 -15.37
C ASN A 82 6.10 0.56 -14.81
N ASN A 83 5.85 -0.60 -15.43
CA ASN A 83 6.41 -1.89 -14.99
C ASN A 83 7.95 -1.91 -14.91
N LYS A 84 8.64 -1.03 -15.63
CA LYS A 84 10.10 -0.85 -15.53
C LYS A 84 10.54 -0.40 -14.13
N PHE A 85 9.75 0.42 -13.45
CA PHE A 85 10.12 1.04 -12.16
C PHE A 85 9.30 0.51 -10.98
N VAL A 86 8.35 -0.38 -11.23
CA VAL A 86 7.33 -0.74 -10.23
C VAL A 86 7.91 -1.46 -9.02
N VAL A 87 8.94 -2.28 -9.19
CA VAL A 87 9.59 -3.01 -8.09
C VAL A 87 10.27 -2.04 -7.15
N ASP A 88 11.07 -1.12 -7.70
CA ASP A 88 11.75 -0.09 -6.93
C ASP A 88 10.76 0.82 -6.21
N VAL A 89 9.71 1.27 -6.92
CA VAL A 89 8.68 2.13 -6.32
C VAL A 89 7.90 1.42 -5.23
N TRP A 90 7.54 0.14 -5.41
CA TRP A 90 6.87 -0.66 -4.36
C TRP A 90 7.73 -0.79 -3.11
N LYS A 91 9.01 -1.07 -3.30
CA LYS A 91 10.00 -1.21 -2.22
C LYS A 91 10.21 0.10 -1.47
N ASP A 92 10.51 1.19 -2.18
CA ASP A 92 10.74 2.50 -1.57
C ASP A 92 9.48 3.01 -0.86
N LEU A 93 8.29 2.84 -1.46
CA LEU A 93 7.01 3.17 -0.81
C LEU A 93 6.80 2.36 0.46
N SER A 94 7.11 1.06 0.44
CA SER A 94 7.00 0.21 1.62
C SER A 94 7.89 0.73 2.75
N TYR A 95 9.13 1.14 2.46
CA TYR A 95 10.04 1.69 3.45
C TYR A 95 9.55 3.01 4.05
N VAL A 96 9.15 3.99 3.24
CA VAL A 96 8.67 5.27 3.77
C VAL A 96 7.31 5.15 4.47
N LEU A 97 6.50 4.18 4.08
CA LEU A 97 5.23 3.86 4.72
C LEU A 97 5.45 3.34 6.13
N VAL A 98 6.22 2.25 6.29
CA VAL A 98 6.43 1.64 7.61
C VAL A 98 7.30 2.51 8.52
N GLY A 99 8.20 3.30 7.92
CA GLY A 99 9.04 4.28 8.61
C GLY A 99 8.31 5.56 9.00
N ASN A 100 7.03 5.75 8.61
CA ASN A 100 6.25 6.97 8.85
C ASN A 100 6.90 8.25 8.28
N THR A 101 7.62 8.15 7.17
CA THR A 101 8.33 9.27 6.50
C THR A 101 7.73 9.62 5.14
N ILE A 102 6.59 9.04 4.78
CA ILE A 102 5.88 9.31 3.53
C ILE A 102 5.34 10.74 3.41
N SER A 103 5.23 11.47 4.52
CA SER A 103 4.89 12.90 4.57
C SER A 103 5.43 13.57 5.84
N ASN A 104 5.56 14.89 5.82
CA ASN A 104 5.82 15.70 7.01
C ASN A 104 4.54 16.02 7.81
N ASP A 105 3.34 15.77 7.24
CA ASP A 105 2.07 15.90 7.94
C ASP A 105 1.79 14.63 8.76
N LYS A 106 1.91 14.73 10.09
CA LYS A 106 1.70 13.60 11.01
C LYS A 106 0.25 13.10 10.98
N ASN A 107 -0.73 13.98 10.80
CA ASN A 107 -2.14 13.57 10.75
C ASN A 107 -2.41 12.76 9.48
N PHE A 108 -1.81 13.16 8.37
CA PHE A 108 -1.82 12.37 7.14
C PHE A 108 -1.21 10.99 7.36
N VAL A 109 0.00 10.93 7.91
CA VAL A 109 0.73 9.66 8.12
C VAL A 109 -0.04 8.72 9.06
N ASP A 110 -0.59 9.24 10.15
CA ASP A 110 -1.37 8.44 11.11
C ASP A 110 -2.67 7.90 10.49
N ALA A 111 -3.28 8.64 9.56
CA ALA A 111 -4.49 8.24 8.85
C ALA A 111 -4.27 7.21 7.72
N ILE A 112 -3.03 6.85 7.37
CA ILE A 112 -2.79 5.82 6.34
C ILE A 112 -3.13 4.44 6.90
N SER A 113 -3.99 3.67 6.23
CA SER A 113 -4.31 2.29 6.62
C SER A 113 -3.42 1.25 5.95
N GLY A 114 -2.90 1.56 4.75
CA GLY A 114 -2.03 0.64 4.03
C GLY A 114 -1.66 1.07 2.62
N LEU A 115 -1.07 0.14 1.88
CA LEU A 115 -0.61 0.30 0.50
C LEU A 115 -1.02 -0.92 -0.32
N THR A 116 -1.45 -0.72 -1.55
CA THR A 116 -1.71 -1.82 -2.49
C THR A 116 -0.96 -1.61 -3.80
N ILE A 117 -0.59 -2.70 -4.45
CA ILE A 117 -0.18 -2.75 -5.84
C ILE A 117 -1.14 -3.64 -6.61
N SER A 118 -1.60 -3.15 -7.76
CA SER A 118 -2.55 -3.83 -8.63
C SER A 118 -1.99 -3.87 -10.06
N PRO A 119 -1.51 -5.03 -10.52
CA PRO A 119 -0.98 -5.20 -11.87
C PRO A 119 -1.97 -4.90 -12.99
N LYS A 120 -1.44 -4.32 -14.08
CA LYS A 120 -2.08 -4.18 -15.40
C LYS A 120 -1.05 -4.54 -16.48
N LYS A 121 -1.48 -4.57 -17.75
CA LYS A 121 -0.66 -5.06 -18.87
C LYS A 121 0.74 -4.42 -18.98
N ASN A 122 0.84 -3.09 -18.87
CA ASN A 122 2.10 -2.35 -19.10
C ASN A 122 2.53 -1.47 -17.90
N PHE A 123 1.73 -1.49 -16.83
CA PHE A 123 1.91 -0.64 -15.66
C PHE A 123 1.23 -1.31 -14.48
N CYS A 124 1.56 -0.89 -13.26
CA CYS A 124 0.79 -1.23 -12.08
C CYS A 124 0.12 0.03 -11.54
N ILE A 125 -1.02 -0.13 -10.89
CA ILE A 125 -1.62 0.90 -10.07
C ILE A 125 -1.18 0.65 -8.63
N ILE A 126 -0.48 1.61 -8.05
CA ILE A 126 -0.16 1.60 -6.62
C ILE A 126 -1.08 2.58 -5.92
N LYS A 127 -1.68 2.19 -4.79
CA LYS A 127 -2.53 3.08 -4.00
C LYS A 127 -2.13 3.13 -2.54
N ILE A 128 -2.12 4.33 -1.98
CA ILE A 128 -2.01 4.57 -0.53
C ILE A 128 -3.43 4.68 0.00
N TRP A 129 -3.81 3.82 0.94
CA TRP A 129 -5.15 3.77 1.53
C TRP A 129 -5.21 4.62 2.79
N MET A 130 -6.31 5.33 2.96
CA MET A 130 -6.55 6.26 4.07
C MET A 130 -7.78 5.81 4.86
N GLU A 131 -7.77 6.05 6.17
CA GLU A 131 -8.89 5.77 7.07
C GLU A 131 -10.02 6.81 6.96
N ASN A 132 -9.68 8.01 6.50
CA ASN A 132 -10.60 9.14 6.31
C ASN A 132 -10.28 9.90 5.01
N CYS A 133 -11.01 10.99 4.75
CA CYS A 133 -10.81 11.83 3.56
C CYS A 133 -10.40 13.27 3.93
N ASP A 134 -9.82 13.47 5.11
CA ASP A 134 -9.44 14.81 5.60
C ASP A 134 -8.34 15.42 4.73
N ASN A 135 -7.46 14.57 4.21
CA ASN A 135 -6.42 14.92 3.25
C ASN A 135 -6.70 14.29 1.88
N GLN A 136 -6.88 15.12 0.86
CA GLN A 136 -7.14 14.68 -0.52
C GLN A 136 -6.15 15.28 -1.53
N ASN A 137 -5.28 16.19 -1.09
CA ASN A 137 -4.30 16.86 -1.95
C ASN A 137 -3.08 15.94 -2.16
N PRO A 138 -2.81 15.46 -3.38
CA PRO A 138 -1.69 14.55 -3.64
C PRO A 138 -0.31 15.11 -3.31
N ARG A 139 -0.19 16.43 -3.17
CA ARG A 139 1.07 17.11 -2.79
C ARG A 139 1.49 16.83 -1.34
N VAL A 140 0.62 16.22 -0.54
CA VAL A 140 0.93 15.81 0.84
C VAL A 140 1.98 14.68 0.89
N VAL A 141 2.04 13.84 -0.15
CA VAL A 141 3.02 12.74 -0.24
C VAL A 141 4.39 13.28 -0.64
N THR A 142 5.45 12.77 0.01
CA THR A 142 6.84 13.19 -0.18
C THR A 142 7.26 13.21 -1.65
N LYS A 143 8.01 14.25 -2.04
CA LYS A 143 8.56 14.44 -3.39
C LYS A 143 9.93 13.81 -3.62
N GLU A 144 10.49 13.20 -2.59
CA GLU A 144 11.85 12.67 -2.60
C GLU A 144 11.93 11.30 -3.29
N MET A 145 10.79 10.62 -3.49
CA MET A 145 10.76 9.31 -4.12
C MET A 145 10.91 9.41 -5.63
N LYS A 146 11.89 8.67 -6.15
CA LYS A 146 12.11 8.55 -7.60
C LYS A 146 10.95 7.77 -8.23
N HIS A 147 10.60 8.16 -9.46
CA HIS A 147 9.61 7.47 -10.29
C HIS A 147 8.17 7.42 -9.74
N LEU A 148 7.88 8.07 -8.61
CA LEU A 148 6.51 8.32 -8.16
C LEU A 148 5.97 9.59 -8.83
N PRO A 149 4.93 9.51 -9.70
CA PRO A 149 4.41 10.69 -10.38
C PRO A 149 3.51 11.51 -9.45
N HIS A 150 3.88 12.78 -9.21
CA HIS A 150 3.05 13.70 -8.41
C HIS A 150 1.84 14.23 -9.19
N ASP A 151 2.07 14.69 -10.42
CA ASP A 151 1.03 15.33 -11.23
C ASP A 151 0.01 14.32 -11.79
N GLY A 152 0.31 13.02 -11.72
CA GLY A 152 -0.57 11.92 -12.16
C GLY A 152 -1.35 11.24 -11.03
N CYS A 153 -1.22 11.73 -9.79
CA CYS A 153 -1.89 11.13 -8.65
C CYS A 153 -3.33 11.62 -8.52
N ILE A 154 -4.26 10.69 -8.30
CA ILE A 154 -5.68 10.98 -8.14
C ILE A 154 -6.15 10.45 -6.79
N PHE A 155 -6.76 11.30 -5.96
CA PHE A 155 -7.46 10.84 -4.77
C PHE A 155 -8.86 10.35 -5.15
N LYS A 156 -9.25 9.18 -4.66
CA LYS A 156 -10.61 8.62 -4.83
C LYS A 156 -11.15 8.11 -3.51
N LYS A 157 -12.33 8.59 -3.12
CA LYS A 157 -13.07 8.07 -1.98
C LYS A 157 -13.51 6.62 -2.23
N HIS A 158 -13.49 5.78 -1.21
CA HIS A 158 -14.06 4.44 -1.28
C HIS A 158 -15.60 4.54 -1.32
N THR A 159 -16.24 3.70 -2.12
CA THR A 159 -17.71 3.70 -2.30
C THR A 159 -18.31 2.32 -2.05
N PRO A 160 -18.10 1.72 -0.86
CA PRO A 160 -18.50 0.34 -0.58
C PRO A 160 -19.96 0.11 -0.93
N THR A 161 -20.22 -0.90 -1.75
CA THR A 161 -21.56 -1.34 -2.11
C THR A 161 -22.04 -2.33 -1.05
N TYR A 162 -23.13 -1.99 -0.37
CA TYR A 162 -23.83 -2.89 0.56
C TYR A 162 -24.96 -3.62 -0.16
#